data_AF-A0A7D5SEB2-F1
#
_entry.id   AF-A0A7D5SEB2-F1
#
_cell.length_a   1.000
_cell.length_b   1.000
_cell.length_c   1.000
_cell.angle_alpha   90.00
_cell.angle_beta   90.00
_cell.angle_gamma   90.00
#
_symmetry.space_group_name_H-M   'P 1'
#
loop_
_entity.id
_entity.type
_entity.pdbx_description
1 polymer ?
#
loop_
_entity_poly.entity_id
_entity_poly.type
_entity_poly.pdbx_seq_one_letter_code
_entity_poly.pdbx_strand_id
1 'polypeptide(L)'
;METMQKVQPNGLEVIATAKQQIDALANACKNFVVHNDETLERGKKLVKEAKQIETFIEEKRKEVTKPLLDRKKQIDDFAKSLTNELNNAVKSLRSQIQKYEEEKERRRLEELRRIEEERRRQEEELRRAQTQNDADQITKIQQLAEIEQKAAALSEKSSSLRMIWTFEVEDFSKIPLEYLELNETKVRQAIQAGVRSIPGLRIFQKSTLVIK
;
A
#
# COMPACT_ATOMS: atom_id res chain seq x y z
N MET A 1 17.85 42.14 -28.07
CA MET A 1 17.98 42.66 -26.69
C MET A 1 17.83 41.49 -25.74
N GLU A 2 18.93 40.78 -25.50
CA GLU A 2 19.00 39.68 -24.54
C GLU A 2 18.87 40.26 -23.14
N THR A 3 17.76 39.93 -22.47
CA THR A 3 17.61 40.23 -21.06
C THR A 3 18.60 39.36 -20.29
N MET A 4 19.70 39.98 -19.87
CA MET A 4 20.59 39.46 -18.83
C MET A 4 19.76 39.17 -17.57
N GLN A 5 19.29 37.94 -17.47
CA GLN A 5 18.72 37.41 -16.26
C GLN A 5 19.89 37.24 -15.29
N LYS A 6 20.12 38.27 -14.48
CA LYS A 6 21.07 38.22 -13.34
C LYS A 6 20.81 36.91 -12.61
N VAL A 7 21.76 35.99 -12.72
CA VAL A 7 21.75 34.73 -11.99
C VAL A 7 21.89 35.11 -10.52
N GLN A 8 20.76 35.22 -9.84
CA GLN A 8 20.72 35.28 -8.38
C GLN A 8 21.44 34.04 -7.88
N PRO A 9 22.37 34.14 -6.90
CA PRO A 9 23.09 32.98 -6.40
C PRO A 9 22.07 31.94 -5.96
N ASN A 10 22.22 30.73 -6.49
CA ASN A 10 21.28 29.65 -6.24
C ASN A 10 21.23 29.41 -4.72
N GLY A 11 20.07 29.22 -4.09
CA GLY A 11 20.02 29.10 -2.61
C GLY A 11 20.91 27.97 -2.06
N LEU A 12 21.23 26.99 -2.90
CA LEU A 12 22.23 25.94 -2.67
C LEU A 12 23.68 26.48 -2.58
N GLU A 13 24.07 27.45 -3.41
CA GLU A 13 25.39 28.08 -3.40
C GLU A 13 25.60 28.93 -2.14
N VAL A 14 24.53 29.61 -1.69
CA VAL A 14 24.52 30.37 -0.43
C VAL A 14 24.71 29.42 0.77
N ILE A 15 24.05 28.27 0.77
CA ILE A 15 24.24 27.24 1.81
C ILE A 15 25.64 26.63 1.73
N ALA A 16 26.17 26.38 0.53
CA ALA A 16 27.49 25.79 0.32
C ALA A 16 28.63 26.70 0.81
N THR A 17 28.53 28.00 0.57
CA THR A 17 29.52 28.99 1.04
C THR A 17 29.49 29.17 2.56
N ALA A 18 28.35 28.96 3.21
CA ALA A 18 28.22 28.99 4.68
C ALA A 18 28.81 27.74 5.38
N LYS A 19 29.10 26.66 4.64
CA LYS A 19 29.56 25.37 5.20
C LYS A 19 30.78 25.51 6.12
N GLN A 20 31.78 26.28 5.73
CA GLN A 20 33.00 26.45 6.53
C GLN A 20 32.73 27.16 7.87
N GLN A 21 31.80 28.12 7.88
CA GLN A 21 31.40 28.82 9.10
C GLN A 21 30.55 27.92 10.01
N ILE A 22 29.67 27.10 9.42
CA ILE A 22 28.87 26.10 10.14
C ILE A 22 29.79 25.06 10.80
N ASP A 23 30.77 24.54 10.06
CA ASP A 23 31.72 23.54 10.56
C ASP A 23 32.57 24.12 11.72
N ALA A 24 33.00 25.39 11.60
CA ALA A 24 33.73 26.09 12.65
C ALA A 24 32.87 26.28 13.92
N LEU A 25 31.63 26.74 13.77
CA LEU A 25 30.71 26.94 14.89
C LEU A 25 30.32 25.60 15.55
N ALA A 26 30.09 24.56 14.76
CA ALA A 26 29.79 23.22 15.27
C ALA A 26 30.97 22.67 16.09
N ASN A 27 32.21 22.87 15.64
CA ASN A 27 33.40 22.49 16.39
C ASN A 27 33.56 23.32 17.67
N ALA A 28 33.28 24.62 17.61
CA ALA A 28 33.26 25.48 18.79
C ALA A 28 32.25 24.97 19.83
N CYS A 29 31.01 24.67 19.42
CA CYS A 29 29.99 24.10 20.30
C CYS A 29 30.37 22.74 20.89
N LYS A 30 30.96 21.83 20.09
CA LYS A 30 31.37 20.49 20.56
C LYS A 30 32.45 20.54 21.63
N ASN A 31 33.39 21.46 21.49
CA ASN A 31 34.54 21.58 22.38
C ASN A 31 34.30 22.55 23.55
N PHE A 32 33.13 23.20 23.60
CA PHE A 32 32.82 24.18 24.63
C PHE A 32 32.41 23.51 25.94
N VAL A 33 33.13 23.82 27.02
CA VAL A 33 32.85 23.28 28.36
C VAL A 33 32.36 24.40 29.28
N VAL A 34 31.14 24.24 29.79
CA VAL A 34 30.54 25.13 30.78
C VAL A 34 30.98 24.71 32.18
N HIS A 35 31.64 25.60 32.90
CA HIS A 35 32.16 25.32 34.25
C HIS A 35 32.02 26.48 35.24
N ASN A 36 31.52 27.64 34.79
CA ASN A 36 31.19 28.81 35.62
C ASN A 36 30.12 29.67 34.91
N ASP A 37 29.64 30.71 35.59
CA ASP A 37 28.57 31.57 35.06
C ASP A 37 28.98 32.34 33.80
N GLU A 38 30.26 32.69 33.65
CA GLU A 38 30.77 33.37 32.46
C GLU A 38 30.77 32.45 31.23
N THR A 39 31.22 31.21 31.39
CA THR A 39 31.17 30.18 30.34
C THR A 39 29.74 29.76 30.05
N LEU A 40 28.84 29.76 31.04
CA LEU A 40 27.41 29.52 30.83
C LEU A 40 26.81 30.58 29.90
N GLU A 41 27.08 31.88 30.13
CA GLU A 41 26.57 32.96 29.28
C GLU A 41 27.17 32.93 27.87
N ARG A 42 28.47 32.62 27.74
CA ARG A 42 29.12 32.40 26.43
C ARG A 42 28.53 31.20 25.69
N GLY A 43 28.26 30.10 26.40
CA GLY A 43 27.61 28.90 25.86
C GLY A 43 26.20 29.19 25.35
N LYS A 44 25.40 29.97 26.12
CA LYS A 44 24.07 30.43 25.68
C LYS A 44 24.14 31.25 24.39
N LYS A 45 25.15 32.13 24.23
CA LYS A 45 25.35 32.92 23.00
C LYS A 45 25.70 32.03 21.81
N LEU A 46 26.65 31.10 21.96
CA LEU A 46 27.03 30.16 20.91
C LEU A 46 25.86 29.32 20.41
N VAL A 47 25.03 28.85 21.34
CA VAL A 47 23.80 28.13 20.99
C VAL A 47 22.83 29.01 20.21
N LYS A 48 22.65 30.27 20.62
CA LYS A 48 21.75 31.21 19.93
C LYS A 48 22.22 31.46 18.50
N GLU A 49 23.52 31.65 18.29
CA GLU A 49 24.12 31.80 16.96
C GLU A 49 23.91 30.53 16.11
N ALA A 50 24.13 29.35 16.69
CA ALA A 50 23.92 28.07 15.98
C ALA A 50 22.47 27.91 15.50
N LYS A 51 21.50 28.29 16.33
CA LYS A 51 20.07 28.26 15.96
C LYS A 51 19.68 29.25 14.89
N GLN A 52 20.30 30.45 14.89
CA GLN A 52 20.05 31.44 13.84
C GLN A 52 20.52 30.91 12.49
N ILE A 53 21.70 30.28 12.45
CA ILE A 53 22.23 29.66 11.24
C ILE A 53 21.35 28.48 10.81
N GLU A 54 20.93 27.62 11.74
CA GLU A 54 19.99 26.52 11.47
C GLU A 54 18.68 27.04 10.83
N THR A 55 18.09 28.09 11.40
CA THR A 55 16.87 28.71 10.89
C THR A 55 17.08 29.30 9.51
N PHE A 56 18.19 30.00 9.29
CA PHE A 56 18.52 30.58 7.98
C PHE A 56 18.68 29.52 6.89
N ILE A 57 19.36 28.40 7.18
CA ILE A 57 19.51 27.28 6.23
C ILE A 57 18.14 26.69 5.91
N GLU A 58 17.29 26.51 6.92
CA GLU A 58 15.93 25.99 6.75
C GLU A 58 15.07 26.92 5.88
N GLU A 59 15.15 28.22 6.09
CA GLU A 59 14.47 29.24 5.28
C GLU A 59 14.94 29.21 3.83
N LYS A 60 16.26 29.18 3.59
CA LYS A 60 16.82 29.09 2.23
C LYS A 60 16.47 27.78 1.55
N ARG A 61 16.46 26.66 2.28
CA ARG A 61 15.96 25.38 1.75
C ARG A 61 14.51 25.52 1.31
N LYS A 62 13.65 26.10 2.15
CA LYS A 62 12.23 26.32 1.82
C LYS A 62 12.07 27.24 0.62
N GLU A 63 12.83 28.32 0.55
CA GLU A 63 12.80 29.27 -0.58
C GLU A 63 13.09 28.57 -1.92
N VAL A 64 14.09 27.68 -1.95
CA VAL A 64 14.45 26.92 -3.16
C VAL A 64 13.46 25.80 -3.44
N THR A 65 13.06 25.04 -2.42
CA THR A 65 12.24 23.83 -2.60
C THR A 65 10.76 24.13 -2.81
N LYS A 66 10.22 25.19 -2.22
CA LYS A 66 8.80 25.54 -2.31
C LYS A 66 8.28 25.67 -3.75
N PRO A 67 8.89 26.47 -4.65
CA PRO A 67 8.39 26.55 -6.04
C PRO A 67 8.46 25.21 -6.78
N LEU A 68 9.45 24.37 -6.47
CA LEU A 68 9.58 23.03 -7.06
C LEU A 68 8.50 22.08 -6.54
N LEU A 69 8.22 22.11 -5.24
CA LEU A 69 7.17 21.32 -4.60
C LEU A 69 5.78 21.76 -5.08
N ASP A 70 5.54 23.07 -5.19
CA ASP A 70 4.30 23.63 -5.71
C ASP A 70 4.10 23.21 -7.17
N ARG A 71 5.17 23.25 -7.98
CA ARG A 71 5.11 22.78 -9.36
C ARG A 71 4.85 21.28 -9.47
N LYS A 72 5.52 20.47 -8.63
CA LYS A 72 5.26 19.02 -8.56
C LYS A 72 3.81 18.75 -8.22
N LYS A 73 3.26 19.45 -7.21
CA LYS A 73 1.87 19.32 -6.80
C LYS A 73 0.92 19.63 -7.95
N GLN A 74 1.14 20.71 -8.69
CA GLN A 74 0.33 21.04 -9.87
C GLN A 74 0.35 19.93 -10.93
N ILE A 75 1.52 19.33 -11.18
CA ILE A 75 1.66 18.22 -12.13
C ILE A 75 0.90 16.99 -11.63
N ASP A 76 1.07 16.64 -10.35
CA ASP A 76 0.36 15.50 -9.74
C ASP A 76 -1.16 15.70 -9.80
N ASP A 77 -1.63 16.91 -9.47
CA ASP A 77 -3.06 17.24 -9.45
C ASP A 77 -3.64 17.23 -10.88
N PHE A 78 -2.91 17.75 -11.86
CA PHE A 78 -3.30 17.66 -13.28
C PHE A 78 -3.36 16.20 -13.76
N ALA A 79 -2.33 15.39 -13.46
CA ALA A 79 -2.30 13.98 -13.81
C ALA A 79 -3.45 13.20 -13.16
N LYS A 80 -3.77 13.49 -11.88
CA LYS A 80 -4.96 12.93 -11.21
C LYS A 80 -6.24 13.36 -11.91
N SER A 81 -6.38 14.64 -12.27
CA SER A 81 -7.58 15.13 -12.96
C SER A 81 -7.84 14.38 -14.27
N LEU A 82 -6.77 14.05 -15.02
CA LEU A 82 -6.86 13.29 -16.26
C LEU A 82 -7.15 11.80 -16.03
N THR A 83 -6.63 11.22 -14.95
CA THR A 83 -6.69 9.77 -14.71
C THR A 83 -7.86 9.35 -13.83
N ASN A 84 -8.46 10.24 -13.04
CA ASN A 84 -9.52 9.89 -12.09
C ASN A 84 -10.74 9.25 -12.77
N GLU A 85 -11.26 9.88 -13.83
CA GLU A 85 -12.43 9.37 -14.54
C GLU A 85 -12.10 8.05 -15.27
N LEU A 86 -10.95 7.99 -15.93
CA LEU A 86 -10.46 6.77 -16.58
C LEU A 86 -10.30 5.63 -15.58
N ASN A 87 -9.70 5.88 -14.41
CA ASN A 87 -9.50 4.87 -13.36
C ASN A 87 -10.85 4.36 -12.83
N ASN A 88 -11.83 5.25 -12.66
CA ASN A 88 -13.18 4.87 -12.25
C ASN A 88 -13.89 4.04 -13.32
N ALA A 89 -13.78 4.43 -14.59
CA ALA A 89 -14.32 3.68 -15.72
C ALA A 89 -13.68 2.29 -15.85
N VAL A 90 -12.35 2.21 -15.77
CA VAL A 90 -11.60 0.95 -15.81
C VAL A 90 -11.97 0.07 -14.61
N LYS A 91 -12.14 0.63 -13.41
CA LYS A 91 -12.60 -0.12 -12.23
C LYS A 91 -14.00 -0.70 -12.44
N SER A 92 -14.92 0.10 -12.98
CA SER A 92 -16.28 -0.35 -13.32
C SER A 92 -16.24 -1.47 -14.35
N LEU A 93 -15.48 -1.29 -15.43
CA LEU A 93 -15.34 -2.29 -16.49
C LEU A 93 -14.72 -3.60 -15.98
N ARG A 94 -13.67 -3.51 -15.15
CA ARG A 94 -13.08 -4.69 -14.48
C ARG A 94 -14.11 -5.45 -13.65
N SER A 95 -14.96 -4.75 -12.90
CA SER A 95 -16.02 -5.38 -12.13
C SER A 95 -17.06 -6.07 -13.03
N GLN A 96 -17.42 -5.46 -14.16
CA GLN A 96 -18.33 -6.07 -15.13
C GLN A 96 -17.72 -7.31 -15.78
N ILE A 97 -16.45 -7.25 -16.17
CA ILE A 97 -15.70 -8.40 -16.71
C ILE A 97 -15.67 -9.53 -15.68
N GLN A 98 -15.33 -9.22 -14.43
CA GLN A 98 -15.30 -10.21 -13.35
C GLN A 98 -16.68 -10.88 -13.18
N LYS A 99 -17.76 -10.11 -13.08
CA LYS A 99 -19.12 -10.65 -12.95
C LYS A 99 -19.51 -11.53 -14.14
N TYR A 100 -19.09 -11.17 -15.35
CA TYR A 100 -19.38 -11.95 -16.54
C TYR A 100 -18.58 -13.25 -16.58
N GLU A 101 -17.30 -13.24 -16.21
CA GLU A 101 -16.48 -14.46 -16.10
C GLU A 101 -17.01 -15.40 -15.01
N GLU A 102 -17.43 -14.85 -13.85
CA GLU A 102 -18.10 -15.63 -12.79
C GLU A 102 -19.42 -16.25 -13.26
N GLU A 103 -20.25 -15.49 -13.98
CA GLU A 103 -21.50 -15.97 -14.58
C GLU A 103 -21.24 -17.06 -15.62
N LYS A 104 -20.24 -16.86 -16.50
CA LYS A 104 -19.85 -17.82 -17.52
C LYS A 104 -19.35 -19.12 -16.91
N GLU A 105 -18.52 -19.03 -15.86
CA GLU A 105 -18.08 -20.20 -15.12
C GLU A 105 -19.24 -20.89 -14.41
N ARG A 106 -20.18 -20.14 -13.83
CA ARG A 106 -21.38 -20.70 -13.20
C ARG A 106 -22.22 -21.49 -14.21
N ARG A 107 -22.48 -20.93 -15.40
CA ARG A 107 -23.21 -21.63 -16.47
C ARG A 107 -22.48 -22.86 -16.96
N ARG A 108 -21.14 -22.79 -17.08
CA ARG A 108 -20.30 -23.92 -17.45
C ARG A 108 -20.43 -25.06 -16.43
N LEU A 109 -20.37 -24.74 -15.13
CA LEU A 109 -20.55 -25.71 -14.06
C LEU A 109 -21.97 -26.29 -14.01
N GLU A 110 -23.00 -25.46 -14.24
CA GLU A 110 -24.40 -25.90 -14.34
C GLU A 110 -24.61 -26.86 -15.51
N GLU A 111 -24.06 -26.54 -16.68
CA GLU A 111 -24.14 -27.40 -17.87
C GLU A 111 -23.33 -28.70 -17.69
N LEU A 112 -22.14 -28.63 -17.09
CA LEU A 112 -21.38 -29.83 -16.70
C LEU A 112 -22.19 -30.74 -15.75
N ARG A 113 -22.90 -30.16 -14.78
CA ARG A 113 -23.78 -30.92 -13.88
C ARG A 113 -24.95 -31.58 -14.64
N ARG A 114 -25.57 -30.87 -15.58
CA ARG A 114 -26.66 -31.42 -16.41
C ARG A 114 -26.16 -32.58 -17.29
N ILE A 115 -25.03 -32.39 -17.97
CA ILE A 115 -24.40 -33.42 -18.82
C ILE A 115 -24.04 -34.65 -17.97
N GLU A 116 -23.53 -34.45 -16.76
CA GLU A 116 -23.19 -35.54 -15.83
C GLU A 116 -24.42 -36.31 -15.35
N GLU A 117 -25.53 -35.63 -15.06
CA GLU A 117 -26.80 -36.28 -14.73
C GLU A 117 -27.37 -37.07 -15.92
N GLU A 118 -27.29 -36.53 -17.13
CA GLU A 118 -27.72 -37.19 -18.36
C GLU A 118 -26.86 -38.42 -18.66
N ARG A 119 -25.53 -38.30 -18.51
CA ARG A 119 -24.57 -39.40 -18.59
C ARG A 119 -24.96 -40.52 -17.64
N ARG A 120 -25.24 -40.21 -16.37
CA ARG A 120 -25.63 -41.21 -15.36
C ARG A 120 -26.92 -41.94 -15.74
N ARG A 121 -27.92 -41.23 -16.27
CA ARG A 121 -29.17 -41.85 -16.73
C ARG A 121 -28.94 -42.78 -17.93
N GLN A 122 -28.16 -42.34 -18.90
CA GLN A 122 -27.82 -43.13 -20.09
C GLN A 122 -26.99 -44.37 -19.75
N GLU A 123 -26.05 -44.26 -18.81
CA GLU A 123 -25.29 -45.42 -18.29
C GLU A 123 -26.20 -46.45 -17.61
N GLU A 124 -27.17 -46.00 -16.79
CA GLU A 124 -28.15 -46.89 -16.16
C GLU A 124 -29.05 -47.58 -17.19
N GLU A 125 -29.53 -46.86 -18.21
CA GLU A 125 -30.36 -47.40 -19.28
C GLU A 125 -29.59 -48.40 -20.16
N LEU A 126 -28.34 -48.09 -20.48
CA LEU A 126 -27.45 -48.99 -21.22
C LEU A 126 -27.21 -50.27 -20.42
N ARG A 127 -26.96 -50.17 -19.11
CA ARG A 127 -26.78 -51.34 -18.24
C ARG A 127 -28.02 -52.23 -18.20
N ARG A 128 -29.22 -51.64 -18.19
CA ARG A 128 -30.50 -52.38 -18.27
C ARG A 128 -30.67 -53.07 -19.64
N ALA A 129 -30.37 -52.37 -20.73
CA ALA A 129 -30.43 -52.91 -22.09
C ALA A 129 -29.44 -54.07 -22.33
N GLN A 130 -28.24 -53.98 -21.73
CA GLN A 130 -27.25 -55.06 -21.73
C GLN A 130 -27.76 -56.31 -21.00
N THR A 131 -28.37 -56.15 -19.82
CA THR A 131 -28.98 -57.27 -19.10
C THR A 131 -30.19 -57.89 -19.82
N GLN A 132 -30.89 -57.14 -20.68
CA GLN A 132 -32.07 -57.61 -21.41
C GLN A 132 -31.78 -58.08 -22.84
N ASN A 133 -30.51 -58.06 -23.30
CA ASN A 133 -30.14 -58.38 -24.70
C ASN A 133 -30.94 -57.59 -25.74
N ASP A 134 -31.21 -56.32 -25.43
CA ASP A 134 -32.00 -55.40 -26.26
C ASP A 134 -31.22 -55.00 -27.53
N ALA A 135 -31.87 -54.99 -28.70
CA ALA A 135 -31.21 -54.73 -29.99
C ALA A 135 -30.72 -53.28 -30.13
N ASP A 136 -31.27 -52.36 -29.34
CA ASP A 136 -30.94 -50.92 -29.35
C ASP A 136 -29.67 -50.55 -28.55
N GLN A 137 -28.88 -51.54 -28.11
CA GLN A 137 -27.62 -51.31 -27.39
C GLN A 137 -26.63 -50.43 -28.16
N ILE A 138 -26.52 -50.61 -29.48
CA ILE A 138 -25.58 -49.86 -30.32
C ILE A 138 -25.94 -48.37 -30.34
N THR A 139 -27.24 -48.05 -30.41
CA THR A 139 -27.77 -46.68 -30.40
C THR A 139 -27.50 -46.00 -29.04
N LYS A 140 -27.70 -46.72 -27.94
CA LYS A 140 -27.45 -46.22 -26.58
C LYS A 140 -25.95 -45.97 -26.31
N ILE A 141 -25.06 -46.81 -26.87
CA ILE A 141 -23.60 -46.61 -26.80
C ILE A 141 -23.18 -45.33 -27.55
N GLN A 142 -23.74 -45.09 -28.74
CA GLN A 142 -23.43 -43.88 -29.52
C GLN A 142 -23.87 -42.60 -28.79
N GLN A 143 -25.05 -42.63 -28.17
CA GLN A 143 -25.56 -41.50 -27.37
C GLN A 143 -24.67 -41.21 -26.15
N LEU A 144 -24.21 -42.24 -25.44
CA LEU A 144 -23.29 -42.07 -24.31
C LEU A 144 -21.94 -41.47 -24.74
N ALA A 145 -21.38 -41.92 -25.87
CA ALA A 145 -20.14 -41.39 -26.43
C ALA A 145 -20.27 -39.90 -26.84
N GLU A 146 -21.43 -39.50 -27.37
CA GLU A 146 -21.69 -38.10 -27.73
C GLU A 146 -21.78 -37.19 -26.49
N ILE A 147 -22.37 -37.69 -25.40
CA ILE A 147 -22.44 -36.98 -24.10
C ILE A 147 -21.04 -36.83 -23.49
N GLU A 148 -20.21 -37.88 -23.56
CA GLU A 148 -18.83 -37.85 -23.06
C GLU A 148 -17.95 -36.84 -23.83
N GLN A 149 -18.10 -36.76 -25.15
CA GLN A 149 -17.42 -35.76 -25.97
C GLN A 149 -17.86 -34.32 -25.61
N LYS A 150 -19.16 -34.10 -25.36
CA LYS A 150 -19.68 -32.80 -24.90
C LYS A 150 -19.13 -32.42 -23.52
N ALA A 151 -19.03 -33.37 -22.59
CA ALA A 151 -18.45 -33.16 -21.27
C ALA A 151 -16.94 -32.79 -21.35
N ALA A 152 -16.18 -33.53 -22.16
CA ALA A 152 -14.74 -33.30 -22.33
C ALA A 152 -14.45 -31.93 -22.96
N ALA A 153 -15.19 -31.55 -24.00
CA ALA A 153 -15.06 -30.24 -24.66
C ALA A 153 -15.38 -29.08 -23.71
N LEU A 154 -16.36 -29.26 -22.82
CA LEU A 154 -16.74 -28.23 -21.85
C LEU A 154 -15.77 -28.17 -20.66
N SER A 155 -15.07 -29.25 -20.32
CA SER A 155 -14.07 -29.35 -19.23
C SER A 155 -12.74 -28.65 -19.55
N GLU A 156 -12.38 -28.53 -20.83
CA GLU A 156 -11.18 -27.79 -21.24
C GLU A 156 -11.39 -26.26 -21.15
N LYS A 157 -10.58 -25.62 -20.29
CA LYS A 157 -10.35 -24.17 -20.12
C LYS A 157 -11.44 -23.29 -19.47
N SER A 158 -11.09 -22.81 -18.28
CA SER A 158 -11.40 -21.45 -17.82
C SER A 158 -10.19 -20.96 -17.00
N SER A 159 -9.24 -20.32 -17.69
CA SER A 159 -7.92 -19.94 -17.16
C SER A 159 -7.89 -18.50 -16.62
N SER A 160 -9.02 -17.81 -16.53
CA SER A 160 -9.04 -16.36 -16.29
C SER A 160 -9.16 -15.96 -14.82
N LEU A 161 -9.55 -16.88 -13.93
CA LEU A 161 -9.78 -16.59 -12.51
C LEU A 161 -8.61 -17.13 -11.67
N ARG A 162 -7.97 -16.24 -10.89
CA ARG A 162 -6.93 -16.59 -9.92
C ARG A 162 -7.55 -16.58 -8.53
N MET A 163 -7.52 -17.73 -7.84
CA MET A 163 -7.91 -17.78 -6.43
C MET A 163 -6.86 -17.08 -5.57
N ILE A 164 -7.28 -16.09 -4.79
CA ILE A 164 -6.45 -15.37 -3.81
C ILE A 164 -7.05 -15.64 -2.44
N TRP A 165 -6.21 -16.05 -1.49
CA TRP A 165 -6.61 -16.17 -0.08
C TRP A 165 -6.74 -14.77 0.52
N THR A 166 -7.94 -14.43 0.98
CA THR A 166 -8.24 -13.22 1.74
C THR A 166 -8.73 -13.60 3.14
N PHE A 167 -8.64 -12.69 4.11
CA PHE A 167 -9.12 -12.91 5.47
C PHE A 167 -9.98 -11.73 5.93
N GLU A 168 -10.92 -12.02 6.84
CA GLU A 168 -11.69 -11.02 7.58
C GLU A 168 -11.47 -11.30 9.07
N VAL A 169 -11.35 -10.24 9.88
CA VAL A 169 -11.08 -10.40 11.32
C VAL A 169 -12.40 -10.61 12.05
N GLU A 170 -12.64 -11.83 12.53
CA GLU A 170 -13.78 -12.15 13.38
C GLU A 170 -13.56 -11.70 14.85
N ASP A 171 -12.39 -12.00 15.41
CA ASP A 171 -12.04 -11.71 16.82
C ASP A 171 -10.54 -11.49 17.00
N PHE A 172 -10.16 -10.30 17.50
CA PHE A 172 -8.78 -9.91 17.76
C PHE A 172 -8.09 -10.74 18.87
N SER A 173 -8.86 -11.27 19.84
CA SER A 173 -8.30 -11.98 21.01
C SER A 173 -7.76 -13.37 20.65
N LYS A 174 -8.26 -13.93 19.54
CA LYS A 174 -7.84 -15.25 19.02
C LYS A 174 -6.67 -15.15 18.05
N ILE A 175 -6.31 -13.94 17.62
CA ILE A 175 -5.17 -13.72 16.73
C ILE A 175 -3.88 -13.87 17.55
N PRO A 176 -2.95 -14.76 17.17
CA PRO A 176 -1.65 -14.86 17.83
C PRO A 176 -0.92 -13.52 17.87
N LEU A 177 -0.23 -13.23 18.98
CA LEU A 177 0.52 -11.98 19.18
C LEU A 177 1.58 -11.72 18.09
N GLU A 178 2.05 -12.76 17.42
CA GLU A 178 2.98 -12.66 16.28
C GLU A 178 2.41 -11.86 15.09
N TYR A 179 1.08 -11.82 14.94
CA TYR A 179 0.40 -11.11 13.86
C TYR A 179 -0.19 -9.76 14.32
N LEU A 180 0.04 -9.35 15.58
CA LEU A 180 -0.49 -8.12 16.17
C LEU A 180 0.65 -7.11 16.38
N GLU A 181 0.60 -5.97 15.70
CA GLU A 181 1.54 -4.86 15.91
C GLU A 181 0.92 -3.76 16.80
N LEU A 182 1.70 -3.27 17.76
CA LEU A 182 1.27 -2.20 18.66
C LEU A 182 1.24 -0.85 17.92
N ASN A 183 0.09 -0.17 17.94
CA ASN A 183 -0.02 1.17 17.39
C ASN A 183 0.60 2.22 18.32
N GLU A 184 1.90 2.50 18.14
CA GLU A 184 2.65 3.46 18.97
C GLU A 184 2.04 4.87 18.97
N THR A 185 1.45 5.31 17.86
CA THR A 185 0.87 6.65 17.72
C THR A 185 -0.28 6.84 18.70
N LYS A 186 -1.20 5.86 18.79
CA LYS A 186 -2.31 5.89 19.74
C LYS A 186 -1.83 5.86 21.19
N VAL A 187 -0.80 5.06 21.48
CA VAL A 187 -0.19 4.98 22.81
C VAL A 187 0.41 6.34 23.22
N ARG A 188 1.17 6.99 22.33
CA ARG A 188 1.76 8.31 22.59
C ARG A 188 0.69 9.40 22.79
N GLN A 189 -0.40 9.36 22.03
CA GLN A 189 -1.54 10.27 22.22
C GLN A 189 -2.20 10.08 23.59
N ALA A 190 -2.40 8.84 24.05
CA ALA A 190 -2.94 8.57 25.39
C ALA A 190 -2.01 9.08 26.50
N ILE A 191 -0.69 8.91 26.35
CA ILE A 191 0.30 9.44 27.30
C ILE A 191 0.28 10.97 27.33
N GLN A 192 0.13 11.63 26.17
CA GLN A 192 -0.02 13.09 26.06
C GLN A 192 -1.33 13.59 26.71
N ALA A 193 -2.42 12.83 26.58
CA ALA A 193 -3.71 13.14 27.20
C ALA A 193 -3.73 12.95 28.73
N GLY A 194 -2.63 12.43 29.32
CA GLY A 194 -2.46 12.31 30.77
C GLY A 194 -2.54 10.88 31.32
N VAL A 195 -2.72 9.86 30.48
CA VAL A 195 -2.68 8.45 30.92
C VAL A 195 -1.24 8.08 31.28
N ARG A 196 -1.00 7.78 32.56
CA ARG A 196 0.34 7.41 33.08
C ARG A 196 0.50 5.93 33.39
N SER A 197 -0.56 5.14 33.22
CA SER A 197 -0.54 3.68 33.37
C SER A 197 -1.35 3.03 32.25
N ILE A 198 -0.68 2.20 31.44
CA ILE A 198 -1.31 1.35 30.43
C ILE A 198 -0.82 -0.07 30.72
N PRO A 199 -1.72 -1.06 30.94
CA PRO A 199 -1.31 -2.44 31.18
C PRO A 199 -0.34 -2.93 30.10
N GLY A 200 0.83 -3.43 30.51
CA GLY A 200 1.88 -3.88 29.60
C GLY A 200 2.91 -2.82 29.16
N LEU A 201 2.76 -1.55 29.53
CA LEU A 201 3.70 -0.46 29.19
C LEU A 201 4.21 0.29 30.44
N ARG A 202 5.53 0.54 30.49
CA ARG A 202 6.17 1.36 31.54
C ARG A 202 6.42 2.79 31.03
N ILE A 203 5.74 3.77 31.61
CA ILE A 203 5.85 5.20 31.23
C ILE A 203 6.80 5.93 32.20
N PHE A 204 7.76 6.71 31.70
CA PHE A 204 8.74 7.46 32.53
C PHE A 204 9.05 8.85 31.95
N GLN A 205 9.53 9.77 32.80
CA GLN A 205 9.91 11.14 32.41
C GLN A 205 11.43 11.26 32.26
N LYS A 206 11.90 11.98 31.23
CA LYS A 206 13.31 12.30 30.99
C LYS A 206 13.44 13.80 30.78
N SER A 207 14.23 14.49 31.61
CA SER A 207 14.47 15.94 31.47
C SER A 207 15.35 16.23 30.26
N THR A 208 14.85 17.06 29.34
CA THR A 208 15.59 17.53 28.17
C THR A 208 15.73 19.04 28.22
N LEU A 209 16.91 19.55 27.89
CA LEU A 209 17.19 20.98 27.87
C LEU A 209 16.48 21.61 26.66
N VAL A 210 15.46 22.43 26.92
CA VAL A 210 14.77 23.21 25.86
C VAL A 210 15.41 24.58 25.80
N ILE A 211 16.26 24.76 24.81
CA ILE A 211 16.76 26.08 24.44
C ILE A 211 15.68 26.68 23.53
N LYS A 212 15.22 27.91 23.78
CA LYS A 212 14.37 28.67 22.84
C LYS A 212 15.22 29.46 21.86
#